data_AF-X1V6Z8-F1
#
_entry.id   AF-X1V6Z8-F1
#
_cell.length_a   1.000
_cell.length_b   1.000
_cell.length_c   1.000
_cell.angle_alpha   90.00
_cell.angle_beta   90.00
_cell.angle_gamma   90.00
#
_symmetry.space_group_name_H-M   'P 1'
#
loop_
_entity.id
_entity.type
_entity.pdbx_description
1 polymer ?
#
loop_
_entity_poly.entity_id
_entity_poly.type
_entity_poly.pdbx_seq_one_letter_code
_entity_poly.pdbx_strand_id
1 'polypeptide(L)'
;GHISKREIEILVGAAKKQGLKKIVITHPELPLVNLSTKEQQHLSGKGVYFERCYASTFPLSGNVPLEQIARDIKEIGASSTLLTTDFGRADYPLPVKGLQIFVANLRKVGIEEKEIELMTKENPSRLLEG
;
A
#
# COMPACT_ATOMS: atom_id res chain seq x y z
N GLY A 1 4.23 -9.26 2.67
CA GLY A 1 2.86 -9.41 3.22
C GLY A 1 2.52 -10.89 3.30
N HIS A 2 1.23 -11.24 3.25
CA HIS A 2 0.71 -12.63 3.36
C HIS A 2 1.08 -13.36 4.66
N ILE A 3 1.48 -12.61 5.67
CA ILE A 3 1.75 -13.11 7.02
C ILE A 3 0.75 -12.50 7.98
N SER A 4 0.54 -13.13 9.13
CA SER A 4 -0.42 -12.67 10.13
C SER A 4 -0.02 -11.30 10.70
N LYS A 5 -1.01 -10.55 11.22
CA LYS A 5 -0.79 -9.27 11.91
C LYS A 5 0.30 -9.35 12.98
N ARG A 6 0.30 -10.45 13.74
CA ARG A 6 1.28 -10.71 14.79
C ARG A 6 2.69 -10.87 14.22
N GLU A 7 2.84 -11.60 13.11
CA GLU A 7 4.13 -11.72 12.44
C GLU A 7 4.59 -10.38 11.86
N ILE A 8 3.69 -9.57 11.31
CA ILE A 8 4.01 -8.22 10.82
C ILE A 8 4.58 -7.37 11.98
N GLU A 9 3.89 -7.32 13.11
CA GLU A 9 4.32 -6.53 14.27
C GLU A 9 5.71 -6.97 14.77
N ILE A 10 5.91 -8.28 14.92
CA ILE A 10 7.20 -8.85 15.35
C ILE A 10 8.31 -8.52 14.35
N LEU A 11 8.08 -8.72 13.05
CA LEU A 11 9.09 -8.49 12.02
C LEU A 11 9.40 -7.01 11.85
N VAL A 12 8.40 -6.12 11.85
CA VAL A 12 8.62 -4.67 11.80
C VAL A 12 9.41 -4.22 13.03
N GLY A 13 9.07 -4.71 14.22
CA GLY A 13 9.81 -4.43 15.45
C GLY A 13 11.26 -4.92 15.40
N ALA A 14 11.49 -6.14 14.92
CA ALA A 14 12.84 -6.70 14.75
C ALA A 14 13.65 -5.92 13.71
N ALA A 15 13.06 -5.59 12.56
CA ALA A 15 13.69 -4.79 11.51
C ALA A 15 14.12 -3.41 12.02
N LYS A 16 13.24 -2.70 12.74
CA LYS A 16 13.56 -1.41 13.38
C LYS A 16 14.71 -1.54 14.39
N LYS A 17 14.71 -2.59 15.22
CA LYS A 17 15.83 -2.88 16.17
C LYS A 17 17.17 -3.12 15.48
N GLN A 18 17.15 -3.70 14.28
CA GLN A 18 18.34 -3.90 13.45
C GLN A 18 18.75 -2.64 12.66
N GLY A 19 18.06 -1.52 12.85
CA GLY A 19 18.36 -0.26 12.15
C GLY A 19 17.94 -0.23 10.69
N LEU A 20 17.08 -1.16 10.23
CA LEU A 20 16.56 -1.14 8.87
C LEU A 20 15.66 0.07 8.68
N LYS A 21 15.93 0.84 7.62
CA LYS A 21 15.24 2.11 7.33
C LYS A 21 14.20 2.00 6.21
N LYS A 22 14.00 0.81 5.66
CA LYS A 22 13.14 0.56 4.50
C LYS A 22 12.38 -0.74 4.70
N ILE A 23 11.12 -0.63 5.06
CA ILE A 23 10.22 -1.72 5.40
C ILE A 23 8.94 -1.51 4.60
N VAL A 24 8.53 -2.50 3.82
CA VAL A 24 7.30 -2.43 3.02
C VAL A 24 6.32 -3.47 3.54
N ILE A 25 5.15 -3.00 3.97
CA ILE A 25 4.01 -3.84 4.32
C ILE A 25 3.13 -3.93 3.07
N THR A 26 3.13 -5.11 2.45
CA THR A 26 2.41 -5.33 1.19
C THR A 26 0.92 -5.58 1.44
N HIS A 27 0.07 -4.93 0.63
CA HIS A 27 -1.40 -5.04 0.57
C HIS A 27 -2.06 -5.15 1.98
N PRO A 28 -1.94 -4.10 2.83
CA PRO A 28 -2.33 -4.16 4.24
C PRO A 28 -3.84 -4.34 4.45
N GLU A 29 -4.67 -3.87 3.51
CA GLU A 29 -6.14 -3.98 3.58
C GLU A 29 -6.67 -5.34 3.08
N LEU A 30 -5.84 -6.16 2.43
CA LEU A 30 -6.25 -7.46 1.90
C LEU A 30 -6.80 -8.34 3.04
N PRO A 31 -7.95 -9.04 2.90
CA PRO A 31 -8.57 -9.78 4.01
C PRO A 31 -7.67 -10.82 4.71
N LEU A 32 -6.68 -11.38 4.00
CA LEU A 32 -5.69 -12.27 4.59
C LEU A 32 -4.76 -11.55 5.60
N VAL A 33 -4.46 -10.27 5.36
CA VAL A 33 -3.61 -9.41 6.19
C VAL A 33 -4.48 -8.60 7.16
N ASN A 34 -5.45 -7.87 6.62
CA ASN A 34 -6.54 -7.16 7.29
C ASN A 34 -6.07 -6.18 8.37
N LEU A 35 -4.97 -5.46 8.15
CA LEU A 35 -4.52 -4.43 9.08
C LEU A 35 -5.53 -3.28 9.11
N SER A 36 -6.15 -3.08 10.27
CA SER A 36 -7.00 -1.92 10.53
C SER A 36 -6.19 -0.63 10.43
N THR A 37 -6.85 0.48 10.16
CA THR A 37 -6.20 1.79 10.08
C THR A 37 -5.42 2.14 11.36
N LYS A 38 -5.92 1.73 12.54
CA LYS A 38 -5.20 1.90 13.81
C LYS A 38 -3.92 1.08 13.90
N GLU A 39 -3.92 -0.15 13.40
CA GLU A 39 -2.71 -0.98 13.33
C GLU A 39 -1.71 -0.40 12.33
N GLN A 40 -2.19 0.12 11.20
CA GLN A 40 -1.35 0.84 10.24
C GLN A 40 -0.73 2.10 10.88
N GLN A 41 -1.50 2.89 11.63
CA GLN A 41 -0.98 4.04 12.38
C GLN A 41 0.09 3.63 13.40
N HIS A 42 -0.14 2.54 14.13
CA HIS A 42 0.81 2.02 15.11
C HIS A 42 2.13 1.57 14.47
N LEU A 43 2.06 0.91 13.31
CA LEU A 43 3.23 0.41 12.59
C LEU A 43 3.97 1.53 11.84
N SER A 44 3.27 2.60 11.49
CA SER A 44 3.80 3.75 10.75
C SER A 44 5.00 4.40 11.45
N GLY A 45 5.76 5.19 10.70
CA GLY A 45 6.95 5.86 11.16
C GLY A 45 8.03 5.90 10.08
N LYS A 46 9.15 6.56 10.38
CA LYS A 46 10.26 6.69 9.42
C LYS A 46 10.68 5.31 8.92
N GLY A 47 10.63 5.15 7.59
CA GLY A 47 11.09 3.94 6.92
C GLY A 47 10.07 2.81 6.78
N VAL A 48 8.83 2.99 7.20
CA VAL A 48 7.74 2.04 6.94
C VAL A 48 6.83 2.58 5.85
N TYR A 49 6.57 1.73 4.84
CA TYR A 49 5.70 2.02 3.72
C TYR A 49 4.58 0.97 3.63
N PHE A 50 3.39 1.42 3.24
CA PHE A 50 2.22 0.60 2.98
C PHE A 50 1.99 0.53 1.48
N GLU A 51 2.13 -0.65 0.90
CA GLU A 51 1.89 -0.87 -0.53
C GLU A 51 0.42 -1.22 -0.74
N ARG A 52 -0.31 -0.35 -1.45
CA ARG A 52 -1.72 -0.52 -1.74
C ARG A 52 -1.89 -0.95 -3.19
N CYS A 53 -2.36 -2.19 -3.37
CA CYS A 53 -2.46 -2.84 -4.67
C CYS A 53 -3.87 -2.71 -5.25
N TYR A 54 -3.97 -2.41 -6.56
CA TYR A 54 -5.28 -2.37 -7.23
C TYR A 54 -6.00 -3.73 -7.25
N ALA A 55 -5.26 -4.84 -7.36
CA ALA A 55 -5.84 -6.18 -7.31
C ALA A 55 -6.68 -6.42 -6.06
N SER A 56 -6.34 -5.81 -4.92
CA SER A 56 -7.09 -5.95 -3.67
C SER A 56 -8.57 -5.54 -3.81
N THR A 57 -8.90 -4.67 -4.77
CA THR A 57 -10.29 -4.22 -4.99
C THR A 57 -11.09 -5.18 -5.87
N PHE A 58 -10.49 -6.23 -6.43
CA PHE A 58 -11.18 -7.17 -7.32
C PHE A 58 -11.92 -8.22 -6.49
N PRO A 59 -13.11 -8.69 -6.93
CA PRO A 59 -13.93 -9.64 -6.17
C PRO A 59 -13.20 -10.91 -5.74
N LEU A 60 -12.32 -11.45 -6.60
CA LEU A 60 -11.56 -12.67 -6.33
C LEU A 60 -10.23 -12.43 -5.59
N SER A 61 -9.84 -11.17 -5.38
CA SER A 61 -8.59 -10.76 -4.73
C SER A 61 -8.81 -9.94 -3.46
N GLY A 62 -9.97 -10.10 -2.82
CA GLY A 62 -10.25 -9.54 -1.49
C GLY A 62 -11.43 -8.59 -1.45
N ASN A 63 -11.86 -8.06 -2.60
CA ASN A 63 -13.02 -7.17 -2.72
C ASN A 63 -12.95 -5.97 -1.77
N VAL A 64 -11.74 -5.43 -1.54
CA VAL A 64 -11.51 -4.28 -0.68
C VAL A 64 -12.14 -3.04 -1.35
N PRO A 65 -13.05 -2.31 -0.68
CA PRO A 65 -13.60 -1.09 -1.24
C PRO A 65 -12.50 -0.08 -1.53
N LEU A 66 -12.53 0.54 -2.71
CA LEU A 66 -11.56 1.58 -3.07
C LEU A 66 -11.59 2.75 -2.08
N GLU A 67 -12.76 3.05 -1.53
CA GLU A 67 -12.95 4.09 -0.53
C GLU A 67 -12.23 3.75 0.78
N GLN A 68 -12.07 2.46 1.12
CA GLN A 68 -11.25 2.07 2.27
C GLN A 68 -9.78 2.39 2.01
N ILE A 69 -9.25 2.02 0.85
CA ILE A 69 -7.88 2.34 0.42
C ILE A 69 -7.66 3.86 0.45
N ALA A 70 -8.59 4.65 -0.10
CA ALA A 70 -8.49 6.10 -0.10
C ALA A 70 -8.56 6.72 1.30
N ARG A 71 -9.39 6.17 2.21
CA ARG A 71 -9.41 6.57 3.63
C ARG A 71 -8.07 6.29 4.30
N ASP A 72 -7.52 5.09 4.12
CA ASP A 72 -6.23 4.72 4.72
C ASP A 72 -5.08 5.57 4.16
N ILE A 73 -5.11 5.94 2.87
CA ILE A 73 -4.15 6.91 2.32
C ILE A 73 -4.23 8.26 3.04
N LYS A 74 -5.45 8.77 3.29
CA LYS A 74 -5.66 10.06 3.96
C LYS A 74 -5.29 10.03 5.44
N GLU A 75 -5.55 8.93 6.13
CA GLU A 75 -5.27 8.79 7.57
C GLU A 75 -3.82 8.45 7.88
N ILE A 76 -3.16 7.66 7.03
CA ILE A 76 -1.77 7.20 7.23
C ILE A 76 -0.77 8.12 6.51
N GLY A 77 -1.19 8.74 5.42
CA GLY A 77 -0.42 9.71 4.65
C GLY A 77 0.20 9.14 3.36
N ALA A 78 0.11 9.93 2.29
CA ALA A 78 0.72 9.60 1.00
C ALA A 78 2.25 9.42 1.08
N SER A 79 2.94 10.07 2.03
CA SER A 79 4.40 9.96 2.22
C SER A 79 4.89 8.59 2.69
N SER A 80 4.00 7.77 3.25
CA SER A 80 4.28 6.40 3.71
C SER A 80 3.56 5.35 2.85
N THR A 81 3.16 5.71 1.63
CA THR A 81 2.33 4.85 0.77
C THR A 81 2.99 4.59 -0.57
N LEU A 82 2.82 3.36 -1.08
CA LEU A 82 3.13 2.99 -2.47
C LEU A 82 1.84 2.59 -3.18
N LEU A 83 1.69 2.95 -4.45
CA LEU A 83 0.62 2.44 -5.30
C LEU A 83 1.17 1.43 -6.29
N THR A 84 0.61 0.22 -6.27
CA THR A 84 0.93 -0.84 -7.21
C THR A 84 -0.36 -1.48 -7.73
N THR A 85 -0.24 -2.42 -8.67
CA THR A 85 -1.40 -3.14 -9.20
C THR A 85 -1.51 -4.55 -8.67
N ASP A 86 -0.37 -5.22 -8.41
CA ASP A 86 -0.29 -6.67 -8.22
C ASP A 86 -0.96 -7.44 -9.38
N PHE A 87 -0.82 -6.91 -10.59
CA PHE A 87 -1.24 -7.53 -11.84
C PHE A 87 -0.08 -8.30 -12.48
N GLY A 88 -0.36 -9.04 -13.56
CA GLY A 88 0.62 -9.90 -14.25
C GLY A 88 0.11 -11.31 -14.51
N ARG A 89 -1.07 -11.64 -13.97
CA ARG A 89 -1.82 -12.85 -14.32
C ARG A 89 -2.69 -12.59 -15.56
N ALA A 90 -2.94 -13.65 -16.33
CA ALA A 90 -3.69 -13.57 -17.60
C ALA A 90 -5.15 -13.13 -17.46
N ASP A 91 -5.74 -13.31 -16.27
CA ASP A 91 -7.11 -12.91 -15.93
C ASP A 91 -7.24 -11.42 -15.58
N TYR A 92 -6.13 -10.69 -15.41
CA TYR A 92 -6.12 -9.28 -15.07
C TYR A 92 -5.80 -8.38 -16.26
N PRO A 93 -6.26 -7.11 -16.26
CA PRO A 93 -5.82 -6.12 -17.24
C PRO A 93 -4.29 -6.00 -17.27
N LEU A 94 -3.76 -5.44 -18.35
CA LEU A 94 -2.34 -5.08 -18.41
C LEU A 94 -1.97 -4.19 -17.20
N PRO A 95 -0.84 -4.44 -16.51
CA PRO A 95 -0.46 -3.67 -15.32
C PRO A 95 -0.46 -2.16 -15.54
N VAL A 96 0.03 -1.69 -16.68
CA VAL A 96 0.03 -0.27 -17.06
C VAL A 96 -1.40 0.29 -17.10
N LYS A 97 -2.33 -0.45 -17.71
CA LYS A 97 -3.73 -0.03 -17.79
C LYS A 97 -4.41 -0.07 -16.42
N GLY A 98 -4.11 -1.08 -15.61
CA GLY A 98 -4.56 -1.18 -14.23
C GLY A 98 -4.16 0.02 -13.39
N LEU A 99 -2.89 0.43 -13.47
CA LEU A 99 -2.39 1.58 -12.71
C LEU A 99 -3.06 2.88 -13.13
N GLN A 100 -3.27 3.09 -14.44
CA GLN A 100 -4.01 4.26 -14.95
C GLN A 100 -5.43 4.33 -14.39
N ILE A 101 -6.15 3.21 -14.38
CA ILE A 101 -7.52 3.14 -13.85
C ILE A 101 -7.52 3.38 -12.34
N PHE A 102 -6.58 2.75 -11.61
CA PHE A 102 -6.49 2.90 -10.17
C PHE A 102 -6.25 4.36 -9.76
N VAL A 103 -5.28 5.03 -10.40
CA VAL A 103 -5.01 6.46 -10.22
C VAL A 103 -6.25 7.30 -10.52
N ALA A 104 -6.90 7.07 -11.66
CA ALA A 104 -8.09 7.83 -12.03
C ALA A 104 -9.22 7.68 -11.01
N ASN A 105 -9.40 6.48 -10.45
CA ASN A 105 -10.43 6.24 -9.44
C ASN A 105 -10.06 6.84 -8.08
N LEU A 106 -8.80 6.76 -7.64
CA LEU A 106 -8.33 7.41 -6.42
C LEU A 106 -8.51 8.94 -6.48
N ARG A 107 -8.26 9.55 -7.64
CA ARG A 107 -8.50 10.98 -7.86
C ARG A 107 -9.98 11.35 -7.75
N LYS A 108 -10.88 10.51 -8.26
CA LYS A 108 -12.34 10.73 -8.14
C LYS A 108 -12.81 10.73 -6.69
N VAL A 109 -12.14 10.01 -5.80
CA VAL A 109 -12.45 9.97 -4.35
C VAL A 109 -11.57 10.94 -3.53
N GLY A 110 -10.91 11.87 -4.21
CA GLY A 110 -10.26 13.03 -3.59
C GLY A 110 -8.83 12.78 -3.11
N ILE A 111 -8.08 11.88 -3.75
CA ILE A 111 -6.61 11.86 -3.64
C ILE A 111 -6.04 12.85 -4.66
N GLU A 112 -5.17 13.74 -4.22
CA GLU A 112 -4.61 14.80 -5.08
C GLU A 112 -3.54 14.25 -6.04
N GLU A 113 -3.36 14.91 -7.18
CA GLU A 113 -2.34 14.50 -8.17
C GLU A 113 -0.93 14.46 -7.56
N LYS A 114 -0.57 15.45 -6.74
CA LYS A 114 0.71 15.50 -6.04
C LYS A 114 0.92 14.29 -5.11
N GLU A 115 -0.14 13.80 -4.49
CA GLU A 115 -0.09 12.61 -3.64
C GLU A 115 0.06 11.35 -4.48
N ILE A 116 -0.61 11.26 -5.63
CA ILE A 116 -0.40 10.18 -6.60
C ILE A 116 1.06 10.14 -7.06
N GLU A 117 1.64 11.27 -7.45
CA GLU A 117 3.04 11.33 -7.88
C GLU A 117 4.00 10.89 -6.77
N LEU A 118 3.76 11.35 -5.54
CA LEU A 118 4.51 10.93 -4.37
C LEU A 118 4.47 9.40 -4.19
N MET A 119 3.29 8.79 -4.28
CA MET A 119 3.10 7.35 -4.04
C MET A 119 3.53 6.45 -5.21
N THR A 120 3.59 6.97 -6.43
CA THR A 120 3.92 6.19 -7.65
C THR A 120 5.35 6.41 -8.15
N LYS A 121 5.98 7.54 -7.80
CA LYS A 121 7.30 7.92 -8.29
C LYS A 121 8.29 8.10 -7.15
N GLU A 122 8.03 9.06 -6.26
CA GLU A 122 9.02 9.48 -5.26
C GLU A 122 9.26 8.44 -4.17
N ASN A 123 8.19 7.89 -3.58
CA ASN A 123 8.32 6.90 -2.51
C ASN A 123 9.00 5.60 -2.99
N PRO A 124 8.63 5.03 -4.15
CA PRO A 124 9.42 3.96 -4.75
C PRO A 124 10.89 4.33 -4.99
N SER A 125 11.19 5.54 -5.47
CA SER A 125 12.58 5.99 -5.68
C SER A 125 13.38 5.99 -4.38
N ARG A 126 12.81 6.53 -3.28
CA ARG A 126 13.42 6.54 -1.94
C ARG A 126 13.71 5.13 -1.40
N LEU A 127 12.92 4.13 -1.80
CA LEU A 127 13.18 2.74 -1.42
C LEU A 127 14.39 2.15 -2.16
N LEU A 128 14.69 2.63 -3.37
CA LEU A 128 15.83 2.17 -4.17
C LEU A 128 17.13 2.94 -3.87
N GLU A 129 17.04 4.21 -3.46
CA GLU A 129 18.18 5.09 -3.20
C GLU A 129 18.83 4.87 -1.81
N GLY A 130 20.16 4.82 -1.74
CA GLY A 130 20.94 4.45 -0.54
C GLY A 130 20.87 5.43 0.63
#